data_AF-A0A1F4E220-F1
#
_entry.id   AF-A0A1F4E220-F1
#
_cell.length_a   1.000
_cell.length_b   1.000
_cell.length_c   1.000
_cell.angle_alpha   90.00
_cell.angle_beta   90.00
_cell.angle_gamma   90.00
#
_symmetry.space_group_name_H-M   'P 1'
#
loop_
_entity.id
_entity.type
_entity.pdbx_description
1 polymer ?
#
loop_
_entity_poly.entity_id
_entity_poly.type
_entity_poly.pdbx_seq_one_letter_code
_entity_poly.pdbx_strand_id
1 'polypeptide(L)'
;MSFTTTLSKWISGVRYESVPEAALPWVKAAVLDYFAVALAGCKAEGLAIVRKYVASQYAKGDATIIGKQERMESALRTSSACAASAIT
;
A
#
# COMPACT_ATOMS: atom_id res chain seq x y z
N MET A 1 -6.22 -27.18 -17.51
CA MET A 1 -5.47 -26.19 -16.69
C MET A 1 -6.34 -25.80 -15.51
N SER A 2 -5.77 -25.63 -14.32
CA SER A 2 -6.53 -25.15 -13.15
C SER A 2 -6.81 -23.65 -13.28
N PHE A 3 -7.89 -23.18 -12.64
CA PHE A 3 -8.25 -21.77 -12.60
C PHE A 3 -7.08 -20.89 -12.10
N THR A 4 -6.39 -21.32 -11.04
CA THR A 4 -5.23 -20.61 -10.49
C THR A 4 -4.14 -20.41 -11.53
N THR A 5 -3.83 -21.44 -12.33
CA THR A 5 -2.80 -21.32 -13.39
C THR A 5 -3.22 -20.32 -14.47
N THR A 6 -4.50 -20.31 -14.85
CA THR A 6 -5.02 -19.34 -15.83
C THR A 6 -4.98 -17.92 -15.28
N LEU A 7 -5.39 -17.72 -14.03
CA LEU A 7 -5.37 -16.42 -13.37
C LEU A 7 -3.94 -15.88 -13.23
N SER A 8 -2.99 -16.71 -12.78
CA SER A 8 -1.59 -16.30 -12.65
C SER A 8 -0.99 -15.86 -13.98
N LYS A 9 -1.28 -16.58 -15.07
CA LYS A 9 -0.84 -16.21 -16.42
C LYS A 9 -1.43 -14.87 -16.86
N TRP A 10 -2.73 -14.68 -16.63
CA TRP A 10 -3.38 -13.41 -16.93
C TRP A 10 -2.73 -12.25 -16.16
N ILE A 11 -2.60 -12.36 -14.83
CA ILE A 11 -1.96 -11.32 -13.98
C ILE A 11 -0.55 -10.98 -14.48
N SER A 12 0.26 -12.00 -14.80
CA SER A 12 1.64 -11.78 -15.28
C SER A 12 1.73 -11.09 -16.63
N GLY A 13 0.66 -11.10 -17.43
CA GLY A 13 0.60 -10.50 -18.76
C GLY A 13 -0.05 -9.12 -18.81
N VAL A 14 -0.69 -8.67 -17.72
CA VAL A 14 -1.34 -7.35 -17.67
C VAL A 14 -0.28 -6.25 -17.74
N ARG A 15 -0.51 -5.27 -18.62
CA ARG A 15 0.31 -4.06 -18.73
C ARG A 15 -0.52 -2.83 -18.44
N TYR A 16 0.15 -1.69 -18.25
CA TYR A 16 -0.53 -0.41 -18.01
C TYR A 16 -1.49 -0.04 -19.15
N GLU A 17 -1.10 -0.33 -20.40
CA GLU A 17 -1.91 -0.07 -21.59
C GLU A 17 -3.16 -0.95 -21.67
N SER A 18 -3.23 -2.02 -20.86
CA SER A 18 -4.42 -2.88 -20.77
C SER A 18 -5.51 -2.31 -19.87
N VAL A 19 -5.26 -1.18 -19.19
CA VAL A 19 -6.25 -0.52 -18.34
C VAL A 19 -7.27 0.21 -19.22
N PRO A 20 -8.59 -0.08 -19.10
CA PRO A 20 -9.61 0.62 -19.86
C PRO A 20 -9.60 2.14 -19.58
N GLU A 21 -9.67 2.96 -20.63
CA GLU A 21 -9.64 4.43 -20.45
C GLU A 21 -10.77 4.93 -19.55
N ALA A 22 -11.96 4.32 -19.66
CA ALA A 22 -13.11 4.63 -18.81
C ALA A 22 -12.87 4.34 -17.32
N ALA A 23 -11.92 3.46 -16.98
CA ALA A 23 -11.55 3.14 -15.60
C ALA A 23 -10.49 4.10 -15.04
N LEU A 24 -9.74 4.83 -15.87
CA LEU A 24 -8.67 5.70 -15.43
C LEU A 24 -9.12 6.77 -14.41
N PRO A 25 -10.26 7.46 -14.57
CA PRO A 25 -10.73 8.43 -13.58
C PRO A 25 -10.96 7.78 -12.21
N TRP A 26 -11.55 6.59 -12.20
CA TRP A 26 -11.84 5.84 -10.97
C TRP A 26 -10.58 5.34 -10.28
N VAL A 27 -9.62 4.82 -11.05
CA VAL A 27 -8.32 4.39 -10.51
C VAL A 27 -7.59 5.58 -9.89
N LYS A 28 -7.57 6.73 -10.56
CA LYS A 28 -6.97 7.96 -10.02
C LYS A 28 -7.67 8.40 -8.73
N ALA A 29 -9.00 8.38 -8.70
CA ALA A 29 -9.77 8.73 -7.52
C ALA A 29 -9.49 7.77 -6.36
N ALA A 30 -9.47 6.46 -6.60
CA ALA A 30 -9.19 5.45 -5.57
C ALA A 30 -7.77 5.58 -4.99
N VAL A 31 -6.77 5.85 -5.85
CA VAL A 31 -5.39 6.09 -5.38
C VAL A 31 -5.32 7.36 -4.53
N LEU A 32 -5.99 8.44 -4.96
CA LEU A 32 -6.01 9.70 -4.22
C LEU A 32 -6.72 9.55 -2.86
N ASP A 33 -7.86 8.86 -2.85
CA ASP A 33 -8.65 8.59 -1.65
C ASP A 33 -7.83 7.80 -0.62
N TYR A 34 -7.14 6.74 -1.06
CA TYR A 34 -6.24 5.98 -0.19
C TYR A 34 -5.18 6.87 0.47
N PHE A 35 -4.52 7.74 -0.30
CA PHE A 35 -3.52 8.65 0.27
C PHE A 35 -4.12 9.70 1.19
N ALA A 36 -5.32 10.21 0.88
CA ALA A 36 -6.01 11.17 1.72
C ALA A 36 -6.29 10.59 3.11
N VAL A 37 -6.87 9.38 3.17
CA VAL A 37 -7.17 8.73 4.45
C VAL A 37 -5.89 8.30 5.16
N ALA A 38 -4.92 7.71 4.45
CA ALA A 38 -3.64 7.31 5.06
C ALA A 38 -2.87 8.50 5.66
N LEU A 39 -2.93 9.69 5.04
CA LEU A 39 -2.35 10.91 5.58
C LEU A 39 -3.16 11.47 6.75
N ALA A 40 -4.50 11.42 6.68
CA ALA A 40 -5.37 11.86 7.77
C ALA A 40 -5.13 11.02 9.04
N GLY A 41 -5.08 9.69 8.90
CA GLY A 41 -4.90 8.77 10.02
C GLY A 41 -3.45 8.63 10.49
N CYS A 42 -2.44 9.14 9.77
CA CYS A 42 -1.04 8.87 10.12
C CYS A 42 -0.59 9.34 11.53
N LYS A 43 -1.35 10.26 12.15
CA LYS A 43 -1.13 10.77 13.50
C LYS A 43 -1.97 10.09 14.58
N ALA A 44 -2.83 9.13 14.23
CA ALA A 44 -3.69 8.44 15.18
C ALA A 44 -2.87 7.64 16.19
N GLU A 45 -3.29 7.64 17.45
CA GLU A 45 -2.54 7.02 18.55
C GLU A 45 -2.47 5.48 18.39
N GLY A 46 -3.52 4.86 17.84
CA GLY A 46 -3.58 3.41 17.58
C GLY A 46 -2.48 2.91 16.63
N LEU A 47 -1.97 3.78 15.76
CA LEU A 47 -0.85 3.46 14.86
C LEU A 47 0.49 3.36 15.57
N ALA A 48 0.65 3.94 16.76
CA ALA A 48 1.93 3.93 17.47
C ALA A 48 2.38 2.50 17.78
N ILE A 49 1.45 1.62 18.15
CA ILE A 49 1.71 0.21 18.46
C ILE A 49 2.13 -0.55 17.21
N VAL A 50 1.36 -0.40 16.12
CA VAL A 50 1.66 -1.04 14.83
C VAL A 50 3.03 -0.58 14.31
N ARG A 51 3.32 0.72 14.40
CA ARG A 51 4.61 1.28 13.98
C ARG A 51 5.75 0.75 14.83
N LYS A 52 5.60 0.70 16.15
CA LYS A 52 6.64 0.18 17.06
C LYS A 52 6.93 -1.29 16.79
N TYR A 53 5.88 -2.09 16.54
CA TYR A 53 6.03 -3.49 16.14
C TYR A 53 6.77 -3.63 14.81
N VAL A 54 6.35 -2.91 13.76
CA VAL A 54 7.00 -2.98 12.45
C VAL A 54 8.44 -2.46 12.51
N ALA A 55 8.71 -1.38 13.25
CA ALA A 55 10.06 -0.84 13.44
C ALA A 55 10.99 -1.81 14.20
N SER A 56 10.49 -2.51 15.23
CA SER A 56 11.30 -3.50 15.97
C SER A 56 11.79 -4.67 15.13
N GLN A 57 11.08 -4.97 14.03
CA GLN A 57 11.36 -6.11 13.18
C GLN A 57 12.14 -5.72 11.92
N TYR A 58 12.00 -4.48 11.42
CA TYR A 58 12.39 -4.10 10.06
C TYR A 58 12.96 -2.66 9.93
N ALA A 59 13.54 -2.12 11.01
CA ALA A 59 14.18 -0.81 10.97
C ALA A 59 15.38 -0.83 10.01
N LYS A 60 15.38 0.12 9.05
CA LYS A 60 16.38 0.39 7.98
C LYS A 60 16.07 -0.24 6.62
N GLY A 61 15.51 0.56 5.71
CA GLY A 61 15.44 0.24 4.30
C GLY A 61 14.98 1.40 3.43
N ASP A 62 14.50 1.12 2.22
CA ASP A 62 14.26 2.14 1.21
C ASP A 62 12.80 2.61 1.11
N ALA A 63 11.85 1.86 1.69
CA ALA A 63 10.42 2.16 1.61
C ALA A 63 10.01 3.22 2.64
N THR A 64 9.25 4.23 2.20
CA THR A 64 8.84 5.37 3.04
C THR A 64 7.51 5.11 3.74
N ILE A 65 7.45 5.40 5.04
CA ILE A 65 6.18 5.35 5.78
C ILE A 65 5.45 6.68 5.64
N ILE A 66 4.17 6.63 5.29
CA ILE A 66 3.33 7.84 5.18
C ILE A 66 3.31 8.58 6.55
N GLY A 67 3.61 9.89 6.49
CA GLY A 67 3.61 10.80 7.64
C GLY A 67 4.89 10.81 8.49
N LYS A 68 5.96 10.09 8.09
CA LYS A 68 7.24 10.05 8.82
C LYS A 68 8.44 10.14 7.88
N GLN A 69 9.59 10.52 8.43
CA GLN A 69 10.88 10.55 7.73
C GLN A 69 11.60 9.18 7.78
N GLU A 70 11.12 8.25 8.60
CA GLU A 70 11.67 6.91 8.74
C GLU A 70 11.40 6.03 7.51
N ARG A 71 12.34 5.12 7.24
CA ARG A 71 12.27 4.18 6.12
C ARG A 71 12.45 2.73 6.57
N MET A 72 11.86 1.79 5.82
CA MET A 72 11.77 0.37 6.17
C MET A 72 12.21 -0.54 5.00
N GLU A 73 12.65 -1.75 5.35
CA GLU A 73 13.31 -2.73 4.46
C GLU A 73 12.43 -3.29 3.33
N SER A 74 11.10 -3.23 3.43
CA SER A 74 10.21 -3.84 2.43
C SER A 74 8.93 -3.05 2.14
N ALA A 75 8.61 -2.90 0.85
CA ALA A 75 7.39 -2.25 0.36
C ALA A 75 6.10 -2.95 0.83
N LEU A 76 6.09 -4.29 0.91
CA LEU A 76 4.94 -5.08 1.37
C LEU A 76 4.64 -4.88 2.87
N ARG A 77 5.65 -4.51 3.64
CA ARG A 77 5.55 -4.32 5.10
C ARG A 77 5.33 -2.85 5.45
N THR A 78 5.80 -1.96 4.61
CA THR A 78 5.46 -0.53 4.66
C THR A 78 4.00 -0.32 4.28
N SER A 79 3.48 -1.07 3.32
CA SER A 79 2.06 -1.00 2.93
C SER A 79 1.12 -1.41 4.06
N SER A 80 1.47 -2.37 4.92
CA SER A 80 0.63 -2.74 6.07
C SER A 80 0.61 -1.64 7.14
N ALA A 81 1.73 -0.97 7.40
CA ALA A 81 1.78 0.19 8.30
C ALA A 81 1.02 1.41 7.73
N CYS A 82 1.09 1.63 6.42
CA CYS A 82 0.33 2.67 5.73
C CYS A 82 -1.18 2.35 5.68
N ALA A 83 -1.54 1.09 5.42
CA ALA A 83 -2.93 0.63 5.39
C ALA A 83 -3.59 0.70 6.77
N ALA A 84 -2.85 0.44 7.85
CA ALA A 84 -3.35 0.67 9.21
C ALA A 84 -3.72 2.15 9.45
N SER A 85 -3.08 3.09 8.73
CA SER A 85 -3.43 4.52 8.77
C SER A 85 -4.67 4.87 7.96
N ALA A 86 -5.12 3.99 7.07
CA ALA A 86 -6.32 4.19 6.26
C ALA A 86 -7.61 3.63 6.92
N ILE A 87 -7.49 2.92 8.04
CA ILE A 87 -8.61 2.27 8.76
C ILE A 87 -8.95 3.00 10.08
N THR A 88 -8.16 4.01 10.45
CA THR A 88 -8.37 4.84 11.65
C THR A 88 -9.14 6.09 11.32
#